data_AF-A0A7C4U7K3-F1
#
_entry.id   AF-A0A7C4U7K3-F1
#
_cell.length_a   1.000
_cell.length_b   1.000
_cell.length_c   1.000
_cell.angle_alpha   90.00
_cell.angle_beta   90.00
_cell.angle_gamma   90.00
#
_symmetry.space_group_name_H-M   'P 1'
#
loop_
_entity.id
_entity.type
_entity.pdbx_description
1 polymer ?
#
loop_
_entity_poly.entity_id
_entity_poly.type
_entity_poly.pdbx_seq_one_letter_code
_entity_poly.pdbx_strand_id
1 'polypeptide(L)'
;MSVKEVAMKKLFAILAAFLLSISFPGFSSAYVQNSEVSAVNVKVLANRKEVKFERQPMQRNVRILVPARTFLKELDARVDWYPAKNFVRISKGSTVIKMFIGSYTMSINGRTVKMDADPVLYLGTVMVPVRYTAEGLGYRVTWAEKDKTVYIGGKTEDPSR
;
A
#
# COMPACT_ATOMS: atom_id res chain seq x y z
N MET A 1 -37.95 62.03 -13.67
CA MET A 1 -38.12 60.55 -13.65
C MET A 1 -36.78 59.95 -13.24
N SER A 2 -36.76 59.20 -12.15
CA SER A 2 -35.56 58.86 -11.38
C SER A 2 -34.72 57.76 -12.06
N VAL A 3 -33.38 57.85 -11.91
CA VAL A 3 -32.37 56.88 -12.39
C VAL A 3 -32.67 55.43 -11.98
N LYS A 4 -33.57 55.23 -10.99
CA LYS A 4 -33.98 53.91 -10.50
C LYS A 4 -34.97 53.14 -11.42
N GLU A 5 -35.56 53.76 -12.45
CA GLU A 5 -36.48 53.06 -13.38
C GLU A 5 -35.84 52.56 -14.69
N VAL A 6 -34.62 53.00 -15.01
CA VAL A 6 -33.92 52.60 -16.26
C VAL A 6 -33.32 51.18 -16.14
N ALA A 7 -33.14 50.67 -14.92
CA ALA A 7 -32.51 49.37 -14.66
C ALA A 7 -33.46 48.16 -14.81
N MET A 8 -34.77 48.35 -15.02
CA MET A 8 -35.76 47.26 -15.00
C MET A 8 -36.64 47.18 -16.28
N LYS A 9 -36.21 47.80 -17.39
CA LYS A 9 -36.98 47.80 -18.67
C LYS A 9 -36.18 47.44 -19.94
N LYS A 10 -34.98 46.88 -19.78
CA LYS A 10 -34.27 46.15 -20.86
C LYS A 10 -34.20 44.66 -20.50
N LEU A 11 -35.29 44.04 -20.08
CA LEU A 11 -36.21 43.30 -20.94
C LEU A 11 -35.62 42.93 -22.33
N PHE A 12 -35.31 41.63 -22.47
CA PHE A 12 -35.51 40.84 -23.68
C PHE A 12 -34.87 41.34 -24.99
N ALA A 13 -33.63 40.89 -25.24
CA ALA A 13 -33.12 40.68 -26.58
C ALA A 13 -32.50 39.28 -26.65
N ILE A 14 -33.39 38.29 -26.70
CA ILE A 14 -33.10 36.97 -27.23
C ILE A 14 -33.02 37.14 -28.75
N LEU A 15 -31.84 37.01 -29.37
CA LEU A 15 -31.71 36.42 -30.70
C LEU A 15 -30.24 36.14 -31.07
N ALA A 16 -29.99 34.87 -31.34
CA ALA A 16 -29.08 34.31 -32.33
C ALA A 16 -27.64 34.85 -32.45
N ALA A 17 -26.69 34.01 -32.01
CA ALA A 17 -25.56 33.51 -32.79
C ALA A 17 -24.27 33.47 -31.95
N PHE A 18 -24.03 32.34 -31.28
CA PHE A 18 -22.68 31.76 -31.19
C PHE A 18 -22.82 30.25 -30.89
N LEU A 19 -23.32 29.53 -31.90
CA LEU A 19 -23.15 28.09 -32.01
C LEU A 19 -21.73 27.84 -32.54
N LEU A 20 -20.74 27.78 -31.64
CA LEU A 20 -19.47 27.12 -31.92
C LEU A 20 -18.82 26.65 -30.61
N SER A 21 -18.77 25.32 -30.47
CA SER A 21 -17.74 24.56 -29.75
C SER A 21 -17.44 24.93 -28.29
N ILE A 22 -18.23 24.39 -27.35
CA ILE A 22 -17.68 23.79 -26.12
C ILE A 22 -18.44 22.49 -25.86
N SER A 23 -18.19 21.48 -26.70
CA SER A 23 -18.23 20.10 -26.24
C SER A 23 -17.01 19.92 -25.36
N PHE A 24 -17.14 20.12 -24.04
CA PHE A 24 -16.18 19.54 -23.11
C PHE A 24 -16.75 18.19 -22.66
N PRO A 25 -16.37 17.09 -23.32
CA PRO A 25 -16.68 15.76 -22.83
C PRO A 25 -15.95 15.55 -21.51
N GLY A 26 -16.72 15.19 -20.48
CA GLY A 26 -16.24 14.39 -19.36
C GLY A 26 -15.13 15.01 -18.52
N PHE A 27 -15.52 15.75 -17.48
CA PHE A 27 -14.84 15.55 -16.21
C PHE A 27 -15.21 14.14 -15.72
N SER A 28 -14.56 13.12 -16.30
CA SER A 28 -14.46 11.84 -15.63
C SER A 28 -13.74 12.15 -14.32
N SER A 29 -14.44 11.98 -13.19
CA SER A 29 -13.75 11.86 -11.91
C SER A 29 -12.64 10.84 -12.14
N ALA A 30 -11.40 11.30 -11.99
CA ALA A 30 -10.25 10.42 -12.02
C ALA A 30 -10.59 9.22 -11.14
N TYR A 31 -10.51 8.03 -11.72
CA TYR A 31 -10.67 6.78 -11.01
C TYR A 31 -9.87 6.89 -9.72
N VAL A 32 -10.57 6.99 -8.59
CA VAL A 32 -10.00 6.52 -7.33
C VAL A 32 -9.77 5.05 -7.60
N GLN A 33 -8.55 4.68 -7.98
CA GLN A 33 -8.09 3.30 -7.96
C GLN A 33 -8.15 2.89 -6.49
N ASN A 34 -9.32 2.47 -6.04
CA ASN A 34 -9.43 1.52 -4.96
C ASN A 34 -8.66 0.30 -5.45
N SER A 35 -7.37 0.21 -5.10
CA SER A 35 -6.58 -0.99 -5.31
C SER A 35 -7.36 -2.13 -4.67
N GLU A 36 -7.93 -3.01 -5.49
CA GLU A 36 -8.78 -4.11 -5.04
C GLU A 36 -8.00 -4.93 -4.01
N VAL A 37 -8.45 -4.87 -2.76
CA VAL A 37 -7.92 -5.69 -1.68
C VAL A 37 -8.71 -6.99 -1.69
N SER A 38 -8.13 -8.03 -2.30
CA SER A 38 -8.74 -9.36 -2.35
C SER A 38 -8.02 -10.28 -1.35
N ALA A 39 -8.81 -10.96 -0.53
CA ALA A 39 -8.33 -12.08 0.27
C ALA A 39 -7.86 -13.18 -0.68
N VAL A 40 -6.67 -13.73 -0.44
CA VAL A 40 -6.09 -14.76 -1.29
C VAL A 40 -5.79 -16.01 -0.50
N ASN A 41 -6.11 -17.16 -1.08
CA ASN A 41 -5.73 -18.46 -0.52
C ASN A 41 -4.26 -18.73 -0.85
N VAL A 42 -3.38 -18.12 -0.06
CA VAL A 42 -1.94 -18.23 -0.14
C VAL A 42 -1.40 -18.76 1.17
N LYS A 43 -0.55 -19.77 1.09
CA LYS A 43 0.20 -20.27 2.25
C LYS A 43 1.52 -19.53 2.37
N VAL A 44 1.94 -19.27 3.61
CA VAL A 44 3.25 -18.69 3.89
C VAL A 44 4.00 -19.66 4.80
N LEU A 45 5.16 -20.11 4.36
CA LEU A 45 6.05 -20.98 5.12
C LEU A 45 7.31 -20.20 5.49
N ALA A 46 7.48 -19.91 6.78
CA ALA A 46 8.67 -19.29 7.34
C ALA A 46 9.50 -20.34 8.07
N ASN A 47 10.79 -20.48 7.72
CA ASN A 47 11.70 -21.47 8.33
C ASN A 47 11.14 -22.90 8.32
N ARG A 48 10.48 -23.30 7.22
CA ARG A 48 9.79 -24.60 7.03
C ARG A 48 8.51 -24.81 7.86
N LYS A 49 8.04 -23.78 8.57
CA LYS A 49 6.80 -23.81 9.34
C LYS A 49 5.73 -22.97 8.66
N GLU A 50 4.54 -23.52 8.49
CA GLU A 50 3.39 -22.76 8.01
C GLU A 50 2.98 -21.71 9.04
N VAL A 51 2.84 -20.47 8.58
CA VAL A 51 2.41 -19.35 9.41
C VAL A 51 0.89 -19.31 9.42
N LYS A 52 0.29 -19.56 10.58
CA LYS A 52 -1.16 -19.42 10.79
C LYS A 52 -1.49 -18.00 11.14
N PHE A 53 -2.17 -17.30 10.24
CA PHE A 53 -2.56 -15.92 10.45
C PHE A 53 -3.94 -15.81 11.10
N GLU A 54 -4.05 -14.91 12.07
CA GLU A 54 -5.30 -14.44 12.66
C GLU A 54 -6.16 -13.64 11.68
N ARG A 55 -5.52 -13.08 10.64
CA ARG A 55 -6.17 -12.40 9.54
C ARG A 55 -5.60 -12.89 8.22
N GLN A 56 -6.48 -13.20 7.27
CA GLN A 56 -6.07 -13.78 6.00
C GLN A 56 -5.05 -12.87 5.27
N PRO A 57 -4.04 -13.47 4.63
CA PRO A 57 -3.20 -12.77 3.67
C PRO A 57 -4.05 -12.07 2.61
N MET A 58 -3.60 -10.90 2.19
CA MET A 58 -4.26 -10.12 1.15
C MET A 58 -3.29 -9.92 -0.01
N GLN A 59 -3.82 -9.88 -1.22
CA GLN A 59 -3.07 -9.44 -2.37
C GLN A 59 -3.33 -7.96 -2.60
N ARG A 60 -2.24 -7.21 -2.82
CA ARG A 60 -2.29 -5.84 -3.29
C ARG A 60 -1.33 -5.70 -4.46
N ASN A 61 -1.86 -5.34 -5.63
CA ASN A 61 -1.16 -5.44 -6.91
C ASN A 61 -0.68 -6.90 -7.14
N VAL A 62 0.63 -7.09 -7.28
CA VAL A 62 1.29 -8.41 -7.43
C VAL A 62 1.96 -8.90 -6.14
N ARG A 63 1.71 -8.23 -5.01
CA ARG A 63 2.35 -8.54 -3.73
C ARG A 63 1.36 -9.11 -2.73
N ILE A 64 1.85 -10.11 -2.00
CA ILE A 64 1.16 -10.68 -0.85
C ILE A 64 1.55 -9.85 0.38
N LEU A 65 0.53 -9.37 1.08
CA LEU A 65 0.65 -8.70 2.36
C LEU A 65 0.10 -9.61 3.46
N VAL A 66 0.76 -9.58 4.61
CA VAL A 66 0.42 -10.42 5.77
C VAL A 66 0.45 -9.62 7.06
N PRO A 67 -0.27 -10.06 8.11
CA PRO A 67 -0.16 -9.48 9.43
C PRO A 67 1.29 -9.42 9.93
N ALA A 68 1.80 -8.21 10.15
CA ALA A 68 3.21 -7.98 10.43
C ALA A 68 3.68 -8.74 11.67
N ARG A 69 2.93 -8.65 12.77
CA ARG A 69 3.31 -9.30 14.05
C ARG A 69 3.41 -10.81 13.94
N THR A 70 2.37 -11.45 13.41
CA THR A 70 2.31 -12.91 13.31
C THR A 70 3.37 -13.44 12.35
N PHE A 71 3.53 -12.79 11.20
CA PHE A 71 4.57 -13.14 10.25
C PHE A 71 5.98 -13.02 10.84
N LEU A 72 6.30 -11.86 11.42
CA LEU A 72 7.66 -11.55 11.84
C LEU A 72 8.08 -12.25 13.13
N LYS A 73 7.10 -12.68 13.94
CA LYS A 73 7.35 -13.58 15.08
C LYS A 73 8.00 -14.89 14.63
N GLU A 74 7.56 -15.48 13.51
CA GLU A 74 8.13 -16.72 12.97
C GLU A 74 9.55 -16.54 12.40
N LEU A 75 9.97 -15.29 12.22
CA LEU A 75 11.32 -14.91 11.83
C LEU A 75 12.16 -14.37 12.99
N ASP A 76 11.71 -14.50 14.25
CA ASP A 76 12.35 -13.96 15.46
C ASP A 76 12.59 -12.44 15.40
N ALA A 77 11.71 -11.70 14.73
CA ALA A 77 11.78 -10.25 14.62
C ALA A 77 10.74 -9.58 15.52
N ARG A 78 11.16 -8.49 16.17
CA ARG A 78 10.28 -7.64 16.99
C ARG A 78 9.58 -6.61 16.12
N VAL A 79 8.30 -6.37 16.40
CA VAL A 79 7.45 -5.40 15.69
C VAL A 79 6.87 -4.39 16.68
N ASP A 80 7.23 -3.12 16.50
CA ASP A 80 6.69 -1.98 17.25
C ASP A 80 5.87 -1.09 16.29
N TRP A 81 4.60 -0.86 16.64
CA TRP A 81 3.69 -0.01 15.86
C TRP A 81 3.60 1.38 16.51
N TYR A 82 3.79 2.43 15.72
CA TYR A 82 3.75 3.82 16.16
C TYR A 82 2.54 4.53 15.52
N PRO A 83 1.33 4.40 16.10
CA PRO A 83 0.10 4.90 15.49
C PRO A 83 0.12 6.42 15.26
N ALA A 84 0.59 7.19 16.24
CA ALA A 84 0.66 8.65 16.14
C ALA A 84 1.60 9.15 15.01
N LYS A 85 2.53 8.29 14.56
CA LYS A 85 3.49 8.59 13.49
C LYS A 85 3.24 7.75 12.22
N ASN A 86 2.19 6.94 12.24
CA ASN A 86 1.74 6.07 11.15
C ASN A 86 2.84 5.18 10.54
N PHE A 87 3.72 4.58 11.38
CA PHE A 87 4.76 3.67 10.89
C PHE A 87 4.97 2.45 11.78
N VAL A 88 5.43 1.36 11.15
CA VAL A 88 5.89 0.15 11.82
C VAL A 88 7.41 0.09 11.84
N ARG A 89 7.98 -0.23 12.99
CA ARG A 89 9.40 -0.56 13.17
C ARG A 89 9.53 -2.06 13.35
N ILE A 90 10.44 -2.65 12.59
CA ILE A 90 10.76 -4.08 12.65
C ILE A 90 12.24 -4.18 13.00
N SER A 91 12.59 -5.04 13.97
CA SER A 91 13.97 -5.20 14.40
C SER A 91 14.36 -6.66 14.60
N LYS A 92 15.54 -7.03 14.10
CA LYS A 92 16.16 -8.34 14.30
C LYS A 92 17.68 -8.20 14.29
N GLY A 93 18.34 -8.57 15.39
CA GLY A 93 19.78 -8.34 15.53
C GLY A 93 20.12 -6.86 15.35
N SER A 94 21.07 -6.56 14.46
CA SER A 94 21.44 -5.19 14.08
C SER A 94 20.52 -4.57 13.01
N THR A 95 19.64 -5.36 12.38
CA THR A 95 18.78 -4.89 11.30
C THR A 95 17.53 -4.20 11.85
N VAL A 96 17.29 -2.97 11.38
CA VAL A 96 16.11 -2.16 11.67
C VAL A 96 15.44 -1.76 10.37
N ILE A 97 14.20 -2.18 10.19
CA ILE A 97 13.34 -1.77 9.09
C ILE A 97 12.29 -0.79 9.60
N LYS A 98 12.03 0.28 8.85
CA LYS A 98 10.92 1.21 9.11
C LYS A 98 10.07 1.35 7.86
N MET A 99 8.77 1.20 8.00
CA MET A 99 7.81 1.41 6.91
C MET A 99 6.66 2.29 7.40
N PHE A 100 6.36 3.36 6.66
CA PHE A 100 5.18 4.21 6.90
C PHE A 100 3.98 3.64 6.15
N ILE A 101 2.81 3.64 6.76
CA ILE A 101 1.56 3.21 6.10
C ILE A 101 1.31 4.11 4.89
N GLY A 102 1.00 3.51 3.73
CA GLY A 102 0.80 4.26 2.49
C GLY A 102 2.09 4.59 1.71
N SER A 103 3.28 4.32 2.27
CA SER A 103 4.56 4.65 1.63
C SER A 103 5.08 3.50 0.77
N TYR A 104 5.41 3.82 -0.48
CA TYR A 104 6.15 2.95 -1.41
C TYR A 104 7.68 2.98 -1.17
N THR A 105 8.11 3.46 -0.01
CA THR A 105 9.50 3.39 0.43
C THR A 105 9.58 2.87 1.86
N MET A 106 10.62 2.09 2.13
CA MET A 106 11.03 1.68 3.46
C MET A 106 12.46 2.14 3.74
N SER A 107 12.88 2.12 5.00
CA SER A 107 14.30 2.23 5.34
C SER A 107 14.81 0.94 5.96
N ILE A 108 15.98 0.46 5.55
CA ILE A 108 16.73 -0.62 6.20
C ILE A 108 18.02 -0.01 6.75
N ASN A 109 18.22 -0.03 8.07
CA ASN A 109 19.39 0.57 8.74
C ASN A 109 19.65 2.02 8.30
N GLY A 110 18.58 2.79 8.12
CA GLY A 110 18.63 4.19 7.67
C GLY A 110 18.75 4.38 6.15
N ARG A 111 19.02 3.33 5.36
CA ARG A 111 19.08 3.41 3.90
C ARG A 111 17.68 3.23 3.29
N THR A 112 17.28 4.15 2.43
CA THR A 112 15.98 4.09 1.76
C THR A 112 15.97 3.03 0.65
N VAL A 113 14.90 2.23 0.61
CA VAL A 113 14.63 1.21 -0.40
C VAL A 113 13.24 1.45 -0.98
N LYS A 114 13.12 1.45 -2.31
CA LYS A 114 11.83 1.55 -3.00
C LYS A 114 11.10 0.20 -2.97
N MET A 115 9.79 0.27 -2.82
CA MET A 115 8.88 -0.86 -2.85
C MET A 115 7.80 -0.65 -3.90
N ASP A 116 7.26 -1.73 -4.47
CA ASP A 116 6.12 -1.70 -5.39
C ASP A 116 4.77 -2.03 -4.72
N ALA A 117 4.80 -2.23 -3.39
CA ALA A 117 3.63 -2.30 -2.53
C ALA A 117 3.95 -1.64 -1.19
N ASP A 118 3.03 -0.82 -0.71
CA ASP A 118 3.08 -0.13 0.56
C ASP A 118 2.41 -0.95 1.68
N PRO A 119 2.89 -0.84 2.93
CA PRO A 119 2.20 -1.44 4.06
C PRO A 119 0.87 -0.73 4.32
N VAL A 120 -0.13 -1.49 4.79
CA VAL A 120 -1.48 -0.97 5.06
C VAL A 120 -1.88 -1.20 6.50
N LEU A 121 -2.71 -0.29 7.03
CA LEU A 121 -3.51 -0.57 8.21
C LEU A 121 -4.87 -1.09 7.74
N TYR A 122 -5.06 -2.39 7.76
CA TYR A 122 -6.31 -3.02 7.34
C TYR A 122 -7.02 -3.58 8.57
N LEU A 123 -8.24 -3.12 8.86
CA LEU A 123 -9.06 -3.55 10.02
C LEU A 123 -8.29 -3.56 11.36
N GLY A 124 -7.47 -2.53 11.59
CA GLY A 124 -6.67 -2.40 12.82
C GLY A 124 -5.40 -3.26 12.89
N THR A 125 -5.05 -4.01 11.83
CA THR A 125 -3.79 -4.76 11.75
C THR A 125 -2.90 -4.16 10.68
N VAL A 126 -1.62 -3.97 11.02
CA VAL A 126 -0.60 -3.58 10.05
C VAL A 126 -0.27 -4.80 9.18
N MET A 127 -0.54 -4.68 7.90
CA MET A 127 -0.20 -5.66 6.87
C MET A 127 1.05 -5.17 6.14
N VAL A 128 2.06 -6.03 6.00
CA VAL A 128 3.33 -5.70 5.35
C VAL A 128 3.58 -6.59 4.13
N PRO A 129 4.24 -6.08 3.07
CA PRO A 129 4.64 -6.90 1.94
C PRO A 129 5.61 -7.99 2.39
N VAL A 130 5.27 -9.26 2.14
CA VAL A 130 6.06 -10.42 2.61
C VAL A 130 7.51 -10.34 2.13
N ARG A 131 7.69 -10.10 0.82
CA ARG A 131 9.02 -10.13 0.19
C ARG A 131 9.95 -9.06 0.73
N TYR A 132 9.55 -7.79 0.67
CA TYR A 132 10.39 -6.67 1.15
C TYR A 132 10.78 -6.82 2.61
N THR A 133 9.84 -7.31 3.42
CA THR A 133 10.08 -7.48 4.85
C THR A 133 11.05 -8.64 5.12
N ALA A 134 10.86 -9.79 4.46
CA ALA A 134 11.75 -10.95 4.63
C ALA A 134 13.16 -10.69 4.07
N GLU A 135 13.26 -10.19 2.84
CA GLU A 135 14.54 -9.88 2.19
C GLU A 135 15.28 -8.76 2.92
N GLY A 136 14.55 -7.76 3.43
CA GLY A 136 15.15 -6.72 4.26
C GLY A 136 15.73 -7.25 5.58
N LEU A 137 15.25 -8.41 6.06
CA LEU A 137 15.81 -9.13 7.21
C LEU A 137 16.87 -10.17 6.80
N GLY A 138 17.25 -10.25 5.52
CA GLY A 138 18.29 -11.14 5.01
C GLY A 138 17.81 -12.56 4.70
N TYR A 139 16.50 -12.78 4.49
CA TYR A 139 15.95 -14.07 4.07
C TYR A 139 15.70 -14.12 2.57
N ARG A 140 15.85 -15.29 1.96
CA ARG A 140 15.34 -15.53 0.59
C ARG A 140 13.84 -15.78 0.62
N VAL A 141 13.18 -15.35 -0.45
CA VAL A 141 11.75 -15.56 -0.67
C VAL A 141 11.52 -16.19 -2.03
N THR A 142 10.85 -17.33 -2.05
CA THR A 142 10.50 -18.06 -3.27
C THR A 142 8.98 -18.23 -3.35
N TRP A 143 8.44 -18.14 -4.56
CA TRP A 143 7.03 -18.41 -4.83
C TRP A 143 6.87 -19.74 -5.56
N ALA A 144 5.98 -20.59 -5.07
CA ALA A 144 5.55 -21.81 -5.75
C ALA A 144 4.11 -21.65 -6.24
N GLU A 145 3.95 -21.44 -7.54
CA GLU A 145 2.65 -21.21 -8.18
C GLU A 145 1.68 -22.37 -7.98
N LYS A 146 2.16 -23.60 -8.21
CA LYS A 146 1.36 -24.83 -8.12
C LYS A 146 0.66 -24.98 -6.76
N ASP A 147 1.37 -24.63 -5.69
CA ASP A 147 0.91 -24.80 -4.31
C ASP A 147 0.40 -23.49 -3.70
N LYS A 148 0.38 -22.40 -4.48
CA LYS A 148 0.11 -21.03 -4.02
C LYS A 148 0.82 -20.69 -2.71
N THR A 149 2.11 -21.00 -2.65
CA THR A 149 2.90 -20.96 -1.42
C THR A 149 4.09 -20.03 -1.52
N VAL A 150 4.22 -19.13 -0.54
CA VAL A 150 5.42 -18.32 -0.33
C VAL A 150 6.34 -19.04 0.64
N TYR A 151 7.54 -19.39 0.20
CA TYR A 151 8.59 -19.98 1.02
C TYR A 151 9.60 -18.91 1.44
N ILE A 152 9.92 -18.89 2.73
CA ILE A 152 10.83 -17.91 3.35
C ILE A 152 11.83 -18.68 4.18
N GLY A 153 13.11 -18.59 3.81
CA GLY A 153 14.17 -19.35 4.46
C GLY A 153 15.48 -19.29 3.69
N GLY A 154 16.56 -19.71 4.36
CA GLY A 154 17.92 -19.51 3.86
C GLY A 154 18.35 -18.05 4.02
N LYS A 155 19.46 -17.82 4.73
CA LYS A 155 20.05 -16.48 4.79
C LYS A 155 20.66 -16.16 3.42
N THR A 156 20.38 -14.98 2.88
CA THR A 156 21.31 -14.38 1.91
C THR A 156 22.55 -14.01 2.71
N GLU A 157 23.73 -14.37 2.22
CA GLU A 157 24.97 -13.94 2.86
C GLU A 157 24.96 -12.41 3.01
N ASP A 158 25.52 -11.95 4.12
CA ASP A 158 25.41 -10.58 4.65
C ASP A 158 25.61 -9.50 3.56
N PRO A 159 24.63 -8.60 3.31
CA PRO A 159 24.77 -7.53 2.32
C PRO A 159 25.81 -6.45 2.70
N SER A 160 26.50 -6.60 3.83
CA SER A 160 27.60 -5.74 4.28
C SER A 160 29.00 -6.38 4.20
N ARG A 161 29.13 -7.58 3.63
CA ARG A 161 30.42 -8.17 3.27
C ARG A 161 30.76 -7.98 1.80
#